data_AF-A0A3M1AJY4-F1
#
_entry.id   AF-A0A3M1AJY4-F1
#
_cell.length_a   1.000
_cell.length_b   1.000
_cell.length_c   1.000
_cell.angle_alpha   90.00
_cell.angle_beta   90.00
_cell.angle_gamma   90.00
#
_symmetry.space_group_name_H-M   'P 1'
#
loop_
_entity.id
_entity.type
_entity.pdbx_description
1 polymer ?
#
loop_
_entity_poly.entity_id
_entity_poly.type
_entity_poly.pdbx_seq_one_letter_code
_entity_poly.pdbx_strand_id
1 'polypeptide(L)'
;MMNGFGRCTGRKRVALLSLFLAIEVLFLLSGGEARAQEHEPDPNTLLLLHFNDALTGAEGETPTAASGISYAAGVFGRGVELGANNQLSYPSAGNIDSTEGTLEFWIQPHWEGNDGQNHFVLRFGWDGGMLFGKDGGNFWRIILNRYGVGNPEIGTGLYVTEEWHAEEWHHCAFTWNASRLQVYIDGRLRASRQVTVPLNAVSDATFQIGADGSQSFVNAVLDELRISDIERSAEEIEASYLAAFSAIDSLAIEPGDVEIYETWHQSFRLFADTPLGRVEIPASAASWVSSDSGVVRVDEPGRVTGIRAGLATIWAAYEGKTASAQVRVVAPVLPPEVEAIDPFLATPASGARYEMPVVILQFLPTLDGVNIDAQTADWSGTIAQLK
;
A
#
# COMPACT_ATOMS: atom_id res chain seq x y z
N MET A 1 -52.06 -4.85 -73.29
CA MET A 1 -50.78 -5.58 -73.36
C MET A 1 -50.04 -5.25 -72.06
N MET A 2 -50.05 -6.18 -71.09
CA MET A 2 -48.88 -6.98 -70.65
C MET A 2 -47.75 -6.10 -70.07
N ASN A 3 -47.13 -6.32 -68.92
CA ASN A 3 -47.08 -7.37 -67.91
C ASN A 3 -46.12 -6.85 -66.79
N GLY A 4 -46.23 -7.36 -65.55
CA GLY A 4 -45.05 -7.90 -64.86
C GLY A 4 -44.45 -7.19 -63.64
N PHE A 5 -44.73 -7.76 -62.46
CA PHE A 5 -43.80 -8.25 -61.41
C PHE A 5 -42.60 -7.42 -60.88
N GLY A 6 -42.44 -7.45 -59.54
CA GLY A 6 -41.13 -7.70 -58.91
C GLY A 6 -40.78 -6.89 -57.66
N ARG A 7 -40.88 -7.52 -56.47
CA ARG A 7 -40.22 -7.09 -55.22
C ARG A 7 -38.70 -7.15 -55.37
N CYS A 8 -37.95 -6.25 -54.71
CA CYS A 8 -36.73 -6.66 -53.99
C CYS A 8 -36.31 -5.67 -52.90
N THR A 9 -35.97 -6.25 -51.76
CA THR A 9 -35.55 -5.71 -50.47
C THR A 9 -34.16 -5.05 -50.50
N GLY A 10 -33.98 -3.98 -49.71
CA GLY A 10 -32.66 -3.40 -49.47
C GLY A 10 -32.66 -2.47 -48.25
N ARG A 11 -32.69 -3.04 -47.04
CA ARG A 11 -32.31 -2.34 -45.80
C ARG A 11 -30.87 -1.86 -45.95
N LYS A 12 -30.64 -0.59 -46.25
CA LYS A 12 -29.34 0.04 -45.99
C LYS A 12 -29.30 0.36 -44.50
N ARG A 13 -28.64 -0.53 -43.74
CA ARG A 13 -28.15 -0.23 -42.40
C ARG A 13 -27.29 1.02 -42.52
N VAL A 14 -27.72 2.10 -41.89
CA VAL A 14 -26.85 3.24 -41.59
C VAL A 14 -25.80 2.69 -40.65
N ALA A 15 -24.59 2.50 -41.16
CA ALA A 15 -23.43 2.25 -40.32
C ALA A 15 -23.23 3.53 -39.50
N LEU A 16 -23.60 3.49 -38.22
CA LEU A 16 -23.04 4.38 -37.23
C LEU A 16 -21.53 4.12 -37.28
N LEU A 17 -20.79 5.00 -37.94
CA LEU A 17 -19.37 5.18 -37.64
C LEU A 17 -19.34 5.68 -36.20
N SER A 18 -19.12 4.75 -35.27
CA SER A 18 -18.77 5.08 -33.90
C SER A 18 -17.49 5.91 -33.96
N LEU A 19 -17.66 7.19 -33.67
CA LEU A 19 -16.59 8.14 -33.47
C LEU A 19 -15.76 7.61 -32.30
N PHE A 20 -14.68 6.89 -32.59
CA PHE A 20 -13.63 6.61 -31.61
C PHE A 20 -13.02 7.97 -31.26
N LEU A 21 -13.54 8.58 -30.21
CA LEU A 21 -12.85 9.65 -29.52
C LEU A 21 -11.59 9.00 -28.94
N ALA A 22 -10.49 9.08 -29.69
CA ALA A 22 -9.17 9.01 -29.10
C ALA A 22 -9.17 10.10 -28.02
N ILE A 23 -9.31 9.68 -26.76
CA ILE A 23 -9.06 10.53 -25.62
C ILE A 23 -7.54 10.77 -25.66
N GLU A 24 -7.11 11.74 -26.47
CA GLU A 24 -5.84 12.41 -26.25
C GLU A 24 -5.99 13.17 -24.94
N VAL A 25 -5.64 12.52 -23.82
CA VAL A 25 -5.39 13.24 -22.58
C VAL A 25 -4.12 14.04 -22.81
N LEU A 26 -4.29 15.28 -23.27
CA LEU A 26 -3.21 16.25 -23.33
C LEU A 26 -2.85 16.63 -21.89
N PHE A 27 -1.95 15.88 -21.26
CA PHE A 27 -1.31 16.29 -20.02
C PHE A 27 -0.33 17.41 -20.35
N LEU A 28 -0.80 18.66 -20.24
CA LEU A 28 0.07 19.83 -20.15
C LEU A 28 0.66 19.87 -18.73
N LEU A 29 1.77 19.16 -18.51
CA LEU A 29 2.65 19.45 -17.38
C LEU A 29 3.57 20.59 -17.80
N SER A 30 3.24 21.80 -17.34
CA SER A 30 4.24 22.86 -17.20
C SER A 30 5.00 22.63 -15.90
N GLY A 31 6.24 22.17 -16.00
CA GLY A 31 7.16 22.04 -14.87
C GLY A 31 8.34 21.20 -15.32
N GLY A 32 9.58 21.68 -15.16
CA GLY A 32 10.79 21.05 -15.71
C GLY A 32 10.98 19.60 -15.28
N GLU A 33 11.87 18.88 -15.97
CA GLU A 33 12.27 17.50 -15.62
C GLU A 33 12.41 17.37 -14.10
N ALA A 34 11.46 16.68 -13.47
CA ALA A 34 11.50 16.39 -12.04
C ALA A 34 12.71 15.49 -11.82
N ARG A 35 13.74 16.00 -11.13
CA ARG A 35 14.86 15.18 -10.71
C ARG A 35 14.49 14.52 -9.39
N ALA A 36 14.96 13.29 -9.18
CA ALA A 36 14.89 12.66 -7.88
C ALA A 36 15.67 13.56 -6.91
N GLN A 37 15.08 13.81 -5.75
CA GLN A 37 15.56 14.83 -4.83
C GLN A 37 15.73 14.23 -3.43
N GLU A 38 16.95 14.35 -2.90
CA GLU A 38 17.25 14.11 -1.48
C GLU A 38 16.38 15.01 -0.60
N HIS A 39 16.09 14.57 0.62
CA HIS A 39 15.37 15.41 1.56
C HIS A 39 16.14 16.69 1.87
N GLU A 40 15.42 17.76 2.16
CA GLU A 40 16.01 18.96 2.73
C GLU A 40 15.44 19.14 4.14
N PRO A 41 16.24 19.61 5.11
CA PRO A 41 15.72 19.88 6.43
C PRO A 41 14.66 20.99 6.35
N ASP A 42 13.51 20.73 6.96
CA ASP A 42 12.41 21.67 7.14
C ASP A 42 12.34 22.12 8.62
N PRO A 43 11.52 23.12 8.98
CA PRO A 43 11.44 23.60 10.37
C PRO A 43 11.02 22.57 11.43
N ASN A 44 10.50 21.41 11.01
CA ASN A 44 10.06 20.32 11.87
C ASN A 44 11.07 19.15 11.87
N THR A 45 12.18 19.28 11.15
CA THR A 45 13.24 18.27 11.09
C THR A 45 14.10 18.38 12.33
N LEU A 46 14.23 17.27 13.07
CA LEU A 46 15.09 17.16 14.25
C LEU A 46 16.43 16.51 13.92
N LEU A 47 16.45 15.63 12.92
CA LEU A 47 17.64 14.98 12.42
C LEU A 47 17.40 14.55 10.97
N LEU A 48 18.36 14.80 10.09
CA LEU A 48 18.38 14.26 8.73
C LEU A 48 19.77 13.71 8.41
N LEU A 49 19.84 12.42 8.10
CA LEU A 49 21.07 11.70 7.77
C LEU A 49 21.00 11.19 6.34
N HIS A 50 21.72 11.86 5.43
CA HIS A 50 21.86 11.44 4.03
C HIS A 50 22.78 10.24 3.82
N PHE A 51 23.67 9.96 4.78
CA PHE A 51 24.65 8.88 4.70
C PHE A 51 25.59 8.86 3.49
N ASN A 52 25.64 9.92 2.68
CA ASN A 52 26.56 10.14 1.56
C ASN A 52 28.04 10.19 1.99
N ASP A 53 28.62 9.03 2.34
CA ASP A 53 29.97 8.87 2.91
C ASP A 53 30.21 9.66 4.22
N ALA A 54 29.14 10.08 4.90
CA ALA A 54 29.20 10.85 6.13
C ALA A 54 28.19 10.35 7.17
N LEU A 55 28.49 10.60 8.45
CA LEU A 55 27.57 10.38 9.58
C LEU A 55 27.12 11.71 10.20
N THR A 56 27.46 12.83 9.59
CA THR A 56 27.02 14.13 10.09
C THR A 56 25.64 14.41 9.53
N GLY A 57 24.71 14.83 10.38
CA GLY A 57 23.38 15.25 9.94
C GLY A 57 23.42 16.56 9.17
N ALA A 58 22.34 16.82 8.43
CA ALA A 58 22.20 17.98 7.55
C ALA A 58 22.38 19.32 8.30
N GLU A 59 22.11 19.35 9.61
CA GLU A 59 22.25 20.53 10.46
C GLU A 59 23.47 20.47 11.39
N GLY A 60 24.39 19.51 11.17
CA GLY A 60 25.68 19.41 11.84
C GLY A 60 25.71 18.46 13.04
N GLU A 61 24.66 17.67 13.25
CA GLU A 61 24.56 16.65 14.29
C GLU A 61 25.62 15.57 14.06
N THR A 62 26.27 15.10 15.12
CA THR A 62 27.31 14.05 15.02
C THR A 62 27.00 12.90 15.98
N PRO A 63 27.31 11.65 15.58
CA PRO A 63 27.11 10.51 16.48
C PRO A 63 28.04 10.62 17.69
N THR A 64 27.53 10.22 18.86
CA THR A 64 28.33 10.03 20.07
C THR A 64 29.16 8.74 20.00
N ALA A 65 28.71 7.75 19.23
CA ALA A 65 29.44 6.53 18.96
C ALA A 65 29.07 5.95 17.59
N ALA A 66 30.04 5.30 16.94
CA ALA A 66 29.86 4.57 15.70
C ALA A 66 30.75 3.31 15.70
N SER A 67 30.24 2.19 15.20
CA SER A 67 30.95 0.91 15.14
C SER A 67 30.78 0.28 13.76
N GLY A 68 31.88 -0.20 13.17
CA GLY A 68 31.85 -1.05 11.97
C GLY A 68 31.28 -0.41 10.70
N ILE A 69 31.22 0.93 10.64
CA ILE A 69 30.54 1.65 9.57
C ILE A 69 31.23 1.49 8.21
N SER A 70 30.42 1.15 7.23
CA SER A 70 30.76 1.19 5.80
C SER A 70 29.58 1.77 5.02
N TYR A 71 29.75 1.94 3.70
CA TYR A 71 28.76 2.57 2.85
C TYR A 71 28.54 1.74 1.58
N ALA A 72 27.29 1.64 1.15
CA ALA A 72 26.87 0.95 -0.07
C ALA A 72 26.24 1.95 -1.05
N ALA A 73 25.66 1.46 -2.14
CA ALA A 73 24.80 2.30 -2.98
C ALA A 73 23.54 2.66 -2.19
N GLY A 74 23.16 3.93 -2.20
CA GLY A 74 21.90 4.42 -1.62
C GLY A 74 20.81 4.54 -2.67
N VAL A 75 19.61 4.89 -2.22
CA VAL A 75 18.54 5.43 -3.09
C VAL A 75 19.02 6.74 -3.71
N PHE A 76 19.70 7.56 -2.90
CA PHE A 76 20.42 8.74 -3.33
C PHE A 76 21.89 8.56 -2.97
N GLY A 77 22.79 8.69 -3.94
CA GLY A 77 24.22 8.57 -3.70
C GLY A 77 24.62 7.28 -2.96
N ARG A 78 24.90 7.38 -1.66
CA ARG A 78 25.34 6.26 -0.81
C ARG A 78 24.56 6.20 0.49
N GLY A 79 24.15 4.98 0.85
CA GLY A 79 23.57 4.66 2.15
C GLY A 79 24.59 4.07 3.13
N VAL A 80 24.26 4.08 4.42
CA VAL A 80 25.07 3.46 5.47
C VAL A 80 24.78 1.96 5.58
N GLU A 81 25.83 1.15 5.56
CA GLU A 81 25.78 -0.31 5.68
C GLU A 81 25.88 -0.73 7.15
N LEU A 82 24.81 -1.33 7.69
CA LEU A 82 24.70 -1.71 9.10
C LEU A 82 24.43 -3.21 9.26
N GLY A 83 25.50 -4.01 9.19
CA GLY A 83 25.50 -5.43 9.47
C GLY A 83 25.66 -5.80 10.96
N ALA A 84 26.12 -7.03 11.21
CA ALA A 84 26.35 -7.51 12.57
C ALA A 84 27.44 -6.70 13.31
N ASN A 85 27.14 -6.24 14.53
CA ASN A 85 27.99 -5.37 15.35
C ASN A 85 28.18 -3.94 14.83
N ASN A 86 27.45 -3.55 13.78
CA ASN A 86 27.43 -2.18 13.29
C ASN A 86 26.29 -1.42 13.95
N GLN A 87 26.58 -0.21 14.43
CA GLN A 87 25.59 0.64 15.06
C GLN A 87 26.08 2.09 15.15
N LEU A 88 25.12 2.99 15.22
CA LEU A 88 25.31 4.41 15.47
C LEU A 88 24.60 4.80 16.77
N SER A 89 25.09 5.81 17.46
CA SER A 89 24.38 6.44 18.57
C SER A 89 24.45 7.95 18.42
N TYR A 90 23.31 8.63 18.54
CA TYR A 90 23.22 10.08 18.48
C TYR A 90 22.69 10.63 19.81
N PRO A 91 23.03 11.89 20.17
CA PRO A 91 22.37 12.56 21.29
C PRO A 91 20.86 12.57 21.09
N SER A 92 20.06 12.37 22.14
CA SER A 92 18.60 12.46 22.04
C SER A 92 18.10 13.92 22.08
N ALA A 93 18.76 14.77 22.87
CA ALA A 93 18.39 16.17 23.00
C ALA A 93 18.43 16.90 21.65
N GLY A 94 17.28 17.39 21.20
CA GLY A 94 17.12 18.09 19.93
C GLY A 94 16.92 17.19 18.70
N ASN A 95 17.12 15.88 18.82
CA ASN A 95 17.11 14.96 17.68
C ASN A 95 15.93 13.97 17.68
N ILE A 96 15.24 13.79 18.81
CA ILE A 96 14.05 12.92 18.93
C ILE A 96 13.16 13.35 20.11
N ASP A 97 11.84 13.36 19.89
CA ASP A 97 10.82 13.51 20.94
C ASP A 97 10.05 12.18 21.08
N SER A 98 9.91 11.65 22.29
CA SER A 98 9.26 10.36 22.52
C SER A 98 7.73 10.44 22.63
N THR A 99 7.15 11.64 22.54
CA THR A 99 5.73 11.91 22.75
C THR A 99 4.99 12.36 21.49
N GLU A 100 5.72 12.85 20.49
CA GLU A 100 5.21 13.15 19.15
C GLU A 100 6.35 13.10 18.13
N GLY A 101 6.07 12.63 16.91
CA GLY A 101 7.03 12.72 15.83
C GLY A 101 6.83 11.74 14.69
N THR A 102 7.78 11.81 13.77
CA THR A 102 7.90 10.91 12.61
C THR A 102 9.33 10.42 12.48
N LEU A 103 9.51 9.12 12.26
CA LEU A 103 10.76 8.51 11.81
C LEU A 103 10.52 7.98 10.41
N GLU A 104 11.31 8.42 9.42
CA GLU A 104 11.25 7.89 8.06
C GLU A 104 12.65 7.68 7.48
N PHE A 105 12.77 6.73 6.56
CA PHE A 105 14.03 6.36 5.93
C PHE A 105 13.76 5.42 4.75
N TRP A 106 14.75 5.28 3.88
CA TRP A 106 14.86 4.16 2.97
C TRP A 106 15.67 3.03 3.60
N ILE A 107 15.24 1.78 3.36
CA ILE A 107 15.92 0.57 3.81
C ILE A 107 16.03 -0.45 2.68
N GLN A 108 17.20 -1.04 2.51
CA GLN A 108 17.44 -2.22 1.69
C GLN A 108 17.91 -3.36 2.61
N PRO A 109 17.03 -4.31 2.98
CA PRO A 109 17.36 -5.38 3.92
C PRO A 109 18.22 -6.46 3.27
N HIS A 110 19.17 -7.04 4.01
CA HIS A 110 19.90 -8.26 3.59
C HIS A 110 19.22 -9.55 4.04
N TRP A 111 17.89 -9.49 4.21
CA TRP A 111 17.08 -10.55 4.79
C TRP A 111 15.69 -10.57 4.17
N GLU A 112 15.06 -11.73 4.20
CA GLU A 112 13.67 -11.92 3.74
C GLU A 112 12.68 -11.55 4.85
N GLY A 113 11.51 -11.02 4.47
CA GLY A 113 10.46 -10.67 5.42
C GLY A 113 10.00 -11.84 6.30
N ASN A 114 10.25 -13.08 5.88
CA ASN A 114 9.82 -14.31 6.55
C ASN A 114 10.89 -15.01 7.39
N ASP A 115 12.06 -14.41 7.61
CA ASP A 115 13.22 -15.08 8.21
C ASP A 115 13.10 -15.42 9.72
N GLY A 116 12.08 -14.92 10.41
CA GLY A 116 11.83 -15.16 11.83
C GLY A 116 12.85 -14.53 12.77
N GLN A 117 13.66 -13.56 12.30
CA GLN A 117 14.65 -12.85 13.10
C GLN A 117 14.22 -11.41 13.44
N ASN A 118 14.89 -10.83 14.44
CA ASN A 118 14.71 -9.42 14.82
C ASN A 118 15.68 -8.53 14.02
N HIS A 119 15.16 -7.47 13.42
CA HIS A 119 15.92 -6.45 12.69
C HIS A 119 15.42 -5.06 13.09
N PHE A 120 16.10 -4.43 14.05
CA PHE A 120 15.67 -3.13 14.58
C PHE A 120 16.51 -1.98 14.05
N VAL A 121 15.81 -1.00 13.48
CA VAL A 121 16.40 0.20 12.88
C VAL A 121 16.73 1.22 13.95
N LEU A 122 15.81 1.50 14.88
CA LEU A 122 16.02 2.52 15.90
C LEU A 122 15.52 2.03 17.26
N ARG A 123 16.32 2.31 18.29
CA ARG A 123 15.97 2.12 19.70
C ARG A 123 16.22 3.41 20.47
N PHE A 124 15.22 3.90 21.18
CA PHE A 124 15.39 5.00 22.13
C PHE A 124 14.94 4.59 23.52
N GLY A 125 15.88 4.46 24.45
CA GLY A 125 15.64 3.90 25.78
C GLY A 125 15.49 2.38 25.80
N TRP A 126 15.34 1.83 27.01
CA TRP A 126 15.15 0.39 27.24
C TRP A 126 13.75 0.13 27.79
N ASP A 127 13.62 -0.08 29.11
CA ASP A 127 12.34 -0.22 29.78
C ASP A 127 11.57 1.11 29.71
N GLY A 128 10.37 1.07 29.16
CA GLY A 128 9.58 2.27 28.86
C GLY A 128 10.01 3.02 27.59
N GLY A 129 10.98 2.49 26.84
CA GLY A 129 11.52 3.08 25.62
C GLY A 129 10.70 2.82 24.36
N MET A 130 11.33 3.11 23.23
CA MET A 130 10.79 3.02 21.87
C MET A 130 11.64 2.10 21.01
N LEU A 131 11.01 1.33 20.14
CA LEU A 131 11.67 0.39 19.24
C LEU A 131 10.96 0.35 17.89
N PHE A 132 11.74 0.43 16.81
CA PHE A 132 11.26 0.50 15.43
C PHE A 132 11.96 -0.54 14.57
N GLY A 133 11.22 -1.41 13.90
CA GLY A 133 11.76 -2.40 12.97
C GLY A 133 10.98 -3.71 12.92
N LYS A 134 11.62 -4.78 12.43
CA LYS A 134 11.04 -6.13 12.33
C LYS A 134 11.30 -6.94 13.60
N ASP A 135 10.27 -7.58 14.14
CA ASP A 135 10.42 -8.60 15.19
C ASP A 135 10.55 -10.03 14.61
N GLY A 136 10.90 -10.99 15.46
CA GLY A 136 10.97 -12.41 15.09
C GLY A 136 9.62 -13.06 14.77
N GLY A 137 8.51 -12.34 14.95
CA GLY A 137 7.18 -12.72 14.45
C GLY A 137 6.92 -12.22 13.03
N ASN A 138 7.93 -11.61 12.39
CA ASN A 138 7.87 -11.01 11.05
C ASN A 138 6.94 -9.80 10.96
N PHE A 139 6.70 -9.11 12.08
CA PHE A 139 6.00 -7.83 12.08
C PHE A 139 6.97 -6.67 11.89
N TRP A 140 6.74 -5.86 10.86
CA TRP A 140 7.30 -4.51 10.76
C TRP A 140 6.46 -3.55 11.60
N ARG A 141 7.05 -2.97 12.66
CA ARG A 141 6.27 -2.29 13.69
C ARG A 141 7.01 -1.20 14.45
N ILE A 142 6.20 -0.33 15.06
CA ILE A 142 6.59 0.57 16.14
C ILE A 142 6.11 -0.01 17.47
N ILE A 143 6.98 0.03 18.49
CA ILE A 143 6.68 -0.30 19.88
C ILE A 143 7.07 0.89 20.75
N LEU A 144 6.13 1.40 21.53
CA LEU A 144 6.33 2.46 22.52
C LEU A 144 6.03 1.93 23.93
N ASN A 145 6.70 2.53 24.91
CA ASN A 145 6.65 2.12 26.30
C ASN A 145 6.94 0.62 26.47
N ARG A 146 8.06 0.20 25.88
CA ARG A 146 8.52 -1.20 25.88
C ARG A 146 8.51 -1.79 27.28
N TYR A 147 7.98 -3.01 27.42
CA TYR A 147 7.80 -3.73 28.68
C TYR A 147 6.79 -3.12 29.68
N GLY A 148 6.07 -2.06 29.29
CA GLY A 148 4.92 -1.56 30.04
C GLY A 148 5.26 -0.91 31.40
N VAL A 149 6.26 -0.02 31.41
CA VAL A 149 6.65 0.70 32.64
C VAL A 149 5.65 1.81 32.95
N GLY A 150 4.87 1.64 34.01
CA GLY A 150 3.88 2.64 34.47
C GLY A 150 2.60 2.71 33.64
N ASN A 151 2.72 2.64 32.31
CA ASN A 151 1.62 2.49 31.35
C ASN A 151 1.75 1.13 30.62
N PRO A 152 0.72 0.63 29.92
CA PRO A 152 0.86 -0.53 29.03
C PRO A 152 1.80 -0.25 27.85
N GLU A 153 2.47 -1.30 27.36
CA GLU A 153 3.16 -1.25 26.06
C GLU A 153 2.13 -1.05 24.94
N ILE A 154 2.46 -0.20 23.97
CA ILE A 154 1.60 0.11 22.83
C ILE A 154 2.40 0.06 21.54
N GLY A 155 1.81 -0.52 20.50
CA GLY A 155 2.48 -0.66 19.21
C GLY A 155 1.50 -1.00 18.12
N THR A 156 1.90 -0.76 16.88
CA THR A 156 1.16 -1.14 15.67
C THR A 156 2.14 -1.57 14.59
N GLY A 157 1.68 -2.44 13.69
CA GLY A 157 2.50 -3.00 12.64
C GLY A 157 1.73 -3.99 11.79
N LEU A 158 2.43 -4.58 10.83
CA LEU A 158 1.90 -5.56 9.89
C LEU A 158 2.93 -6.65 9.61
N TYR A 159 2.45 -7.80 9.15
CA TYR A 159 3.31 -8.84 8.60
C TYR A 159 3.94 -8.39 7.29
N VAL A 160 5.23 -8.68 7.10
CA VAL A 160 5.97 -8.44 5.85
C VAL A 160 6.43 -9.72 5.16
N THR A 161 5.98 -10.88 5.67
CA THR A 161 6.38 -12.24 5.27
C THR A 161 6.35 -12.52 3.76
N GLU A 162 5.39 -11.94 3.03
CA GLU A 162 5.18 -12.20 1.60
C GLU A 162 5.49 -10.98 0.72
N GLU A 163 5.87 -9.86 1.33
CA GLU A 163 6.00 -8.56 0.66
C GLU A 163 7.43 -8.04 0.61
N TRP A 164 8.29 -8.48 1.53
CA TRP A 164 9.67 -8.00 1.64
C TRP A 164 10.63 -9.08 1.22
N HIS A 165 11.48 -8.75 0.24
CA HIS A 165 12.58 -9.59 -0.20
C HIS A 165 13.92 -8.94 0.10
N ALA A 166 14.95 -9.76 0.26
CA ALA A 166 16.30 -9.25 0.43
C ALA A 166 16.72 -8.44 -0.79
N GLU A 167 17.47 -7.35 -0.54
CA GLU A 167 17.99 -6.42 -1.53
C GLU A 167 16.94 -5.55 -2.24
N GLU A 168 15.68 -5.52 -1.78
CA GLU A 168 14.66 -4.60 -2.29
C GLU A 168 14.58 -3.32 -1.44
N TRP A 169 14.53 -2.16 -2.10
CA TRP A 169 14.37 -0.88 -1.42
C TRP A 169 12.92 -0.68 -0.98
N HIS A 170 12.75 -0.32 0.29
CA HIS A 170 11.47 0.14 0.83
C HIS A 170 11.63 1.50 1.49
N HIS A 171 10.65 2.38 1.28
CA HIS A 171 10.51 3.59 2.10
C HIS A 171 9.63 3.26 3.29
N CYS A 172 10.10 3.55 4.48
CA CYS A 172 9.37 3.27 5.71
C CYS A 172 9.18 4.56 6.48
N ALA A 173 7.98 4.75 7.03
CA ALA A 173 7.73 5.81 8.00
C ALA A 173 6.89 5.31 9.17
N PHE A 174 7.20 5.81 10.36
CA PHE A 174 6.48 5.57 11.59
C PHE A 174 6.09 6.91 12.18
N THR A 175 4.80 7.13 12.43
CA THR A 175 4.32 8.32 13.13
C THR A 175 3.76 7.96 14.50
N TRP A 176 3.95 8.83 15.47
CA TRP A 176 3.37 8.70 16.80
C TRP A 176 2.95 10.06 17.34
N ASN A 177 1.84 10.07 18.07
CA ASN A 177 1.44 11.17 18.94
C ASN A 177 0.50 10.67 20.03
N ALA A 178 -0.07 11.58 20.82
CA ALA A 178 -0.98 11.25 21.91
C ALA A 178 -2.32 10.61 21.46
N SER A 179 -2.64 10.60 20.17
CA SER A 179 -3.91 10.10 19.63
C SER A 179 -3.77 8.80 18.83
N ARG A 180 -2.67 8.59 18.10
CA ARG A 180 -2.48 7.42 17.25
C ARG A 180 -1.01 7.08 16.99
N LEU A 181 -0.79 5.82 16.62
CA LEU A 181 0.43 5.31 16.01
C LEU A 181 0.11 4.87 14.59
N GLN A 182 1.00 5.14 13.64
CA GLN A 182 0.84 4.70 12.26
C GLN A 182 2.15 4.17 11.69
N VAL A 183 2.02 3.19 10.79
CA VAL A 183 3.13 2.59 10.03
C VAL A 183 2.81 2.74 8.56
N TYR A 184 3.77 3.30 7.82
CA TYR A 184 3.73 3.50 6.39
C TYR A 184 4.85 2.71 5.74
N ILE A 185 4.56 2.08 4.60
CA ILE A 185 5.52 1.42 3.73
C ILE A 185 5.22 1.87 2.31
N ASP A 186 6.25 2.30 1.59
CA ASP A 186 6.22 2.73 0.19
C ASP A 186 5.15 3.82 -0.04
N GLY A 187 5.17 4.84 0.83
CA GLY A 187 4.25 5.98 0.81
C GLY A 187 2.83 5.70 1.31
N ARG A 188 2.48 4.45 1.66
CA ARG A 188 1.09 4.06 1.98
C ARG A 188 0.92 3.75 3.45
N LEU A 189 -0.20 4.19 4.05
CA LEU A 189 -0.60 3.76 5.40
C LEU A 189 -0.91 2.25 5.42
N ARG A 190 -0.19 1.50 6.25
CA ARG A 190 -0.30 0.03 6.34
C ARG A 190 -0.84 -0.47 7.66
N ALA A 191 -0.56 0.24 8.76
CA ALA A 191 -1.13 -0.08 10.07
C ALA A 191 -1.42 1.19 10.86
N SER A 192 -2.45 1.14 11.70
CA SER A 192 -2.86 2.25 12.56
C SER A 192 -3.43 1.72 13.86
N ARG A 193 -3.13 2.39 14.97
CA ARG A 193 -3.67 2.07 16.29
C ARG A 193 -3.96 3.34 17.06
N GLN A 194 -5.14 3.44 17.64
CA GLN A 194 -5.49 4.51 18.55
C GLN A 194 -4.68 4.41 19.85
N VAL A 195 -4.14 5.54 20.30
CA VAL A 195 -3.46 5.68 21.58
C VAL A 195 -4.49 6.02 22.64
N THR A 196 -4.58 5.17 23.67
CA THR A 196 -5.56 5.30 24.76
C THR A 196 -4.92 5.59 26.11
N VAL A 197 -3.59 5.64 26.15
CA VAL A 197 -2.78 5.90 27.35
C VAL A 197 -1.72 6.95 27.01
N PRO A 198 -1.30 7.80 27.96
CA PRO A 198 -0.25 8.78 27.70
C PRO A 198 1.04 8.11 27.22
N LEU A 199 1.68 8.71 26.21
CA LEU A 199 3.03 8.31 25.81
C LEU A 199 4.03 8.77 26.87
N ASN A 200 5.01 7.91 27.16
CA ASN A 200 6.01 8.16 28.19
C ASN A 200 7.17 9.00 27.64
N ALA A 201 7.68 9.92 28.47
CA ALA A 201 8.96 10.58 28.21
C ALA A 201 10.11 9.57 28.35
N VAL A 202 11.01 9.53 27.38
CA VAL A 202 12.26 8.74 27.44
C VAL A 202 13.41 9.67 27.82
N SER A 203 14.19 9.27 28.83
CA SER A 203 15.22 10.14 29.45
C SER A 203 16.66 9.78 29.10
N ASP A 204 16.86 8.71 28.33
CA ASP A 204 18.19 8.31 27.87
C ASP A 204 18.85 9.46 27.08
N ALA A 205 20.15 9.68 27.31
CA ALA A 205 20.89 10.78 26.67
C ALA A 205 21.18 10.54 25.19
N THR A 206 20.97 9.31 24.71
CA THR A 206 21.22 8.90 23.33
C THR A 206 20.17 7.91 22.85
N PHE A 207 19.91 7.90 21.55
CA PHE A 207 19.23 6.79 20.89
C PHE A 207 20.20 6.08 19.94
N GLN A 208 19.86 4.85 19.57
CA GLN A 208 20.67 3.96 18.77
C GLN A 208 20.01 3.75 17.41
N ILE A 209 20.83 3.73 16.35
CA ILE A 209 20.43 3.30 15.01
C ILE A 209 21.21 2.02 14.65
N GLY A 210 20.52 1.03 14.10
CA GLY A 210 21.09 -0.20 13.55
C GLY A 210 21.02 -1.45 14.44
N ALA A 211 20.54 -1.36 15.68
CA ALA A 211 20.40 -2.53 16.55
C ALA A 211 19.48 -2.27 17.77
N ASP A 212 19.11 -3.36 18.45
CA ASP A 212 18.54 -3.35 19.79
C ASP A 212 19.62 -3.67 20.83
N GLY A 213 20.35 -2.65 21.29
CA GLY A 213 21.48 -2.83 22.20
C GLY A 213 22.68 -3.44 21.49
N SER A 214 23.04 -4.68 21.82
CA SER A 214 24.15 -5.43 21.18
C SER A 214 23.66 -6.66 20.41
N GLN A 215 22.36 -6.69 20.12
CA GLN A 215 21.66 -7.80 19.48
C GLN A 215 20.68 -7.24 18.43
N SER A 216 20.07 -8.12 17.64
CA SER A 216 18.99 -7.78 16.70
C SER A 216 19.38 -6.66 15.71
N PHE A 217 20.57 -6.80 15.13
CA PHE A 217 21.12 -5.85 14.16
C PHE A 217 20.19 -5.71 12.96
N VAL A 218 20.06 -4.48 12.44
CA VAL A 218 19.19 -4.19 11.30
C VAL A 218 19.58 -5.00 10.06
N ASN A 219 20.88 -5.26 9.86
CA ASN A 219 21.43 -6.01 8.73
C ASN A 219 20.88 -5.52 7.39
N ALA A 220 21.13 -4.25 7.10
CA ALA A 220 20.57 -3.54 5.96
C ALA A 220 21.43 -2.32 5.59
N VAL A 221 21.22 -1.81 4.38
CA VAL A 221 21.59 -0.45 4.00
C VAL A 221 20.46 0.50 4.41
N LEU A 222 20.79 1.60 5.07
CA LEU A 222 19.85 2.70 5.37
C LEU A 222 20.25 3.95 4.59
N ASP A 223 19.25 4.70 4.14
CA ASP A 223 19.44 5.95 3.41
C ASP A 223 18.36 6.98 3.77
N GLU A 224 18.67 8.27 3.65
CA GLU A 224 17.76 9.41 3.92
C GLU A 224 16.97 9.30 5.24
N LEU A 225 17.64 8.98 6.35
CA LEU A 225 16.96 8.84 7.65
C LEU A 225 16.61 10.20 8.22
N ARG A 226 15.31 10.47 8.40
CA ARG A 226 14.77 11.69 8.98
C ARG A 226 13.96 11.42 10.24
N ILE A 227 14.20 12.22 11.28
CA ILE A 227 13.38 12.31 12.49
C ILE A 227 12.75 13.70 12.55
N SER A 228 11.49 13.79 12.94
CA SER A 228 10.77 15.06 13.00
C SER A 228 9.86 15.17 14.21
N ASP A 229 9.58 16.40 14.64
CA ASP A 229 8.82 16.73 15.85
C ASP A 229 7.30 16.79 15.64
N ILE A 230 6.83 16.50 14.43
CA ILE A 230 5.42 16.41 14.07
C ILE A 230 5.04 15.01 13.59
N GLU A 231 3.76 14.67 13.70
CA GLU A 231 3.15 13.63 12.85
C GLU A 231 3.04 14.17 11.41
N ARG A 232 3.95 13.77 10.53
CA ARG A 232 3.86 14.08 9.09
C ARG A 232 2.59 13.45 8.51
N SER A 233 1.98 14.16 7.57
CA SER A 233 0.76 13.72 6.92
C SER A 233 1.01 12.54 5.98
N ALA A 234 -0.06 11.82 5.63
CA ALA A 234 0.03 10.74 4.65
C ALA A 234 0.52 11.26 3.29
N GLU A 235 0.12 12.48 2.91
CA GLU A 235 0.54 13.15 1.68
C GLU A 235 2.02 13.55 1.71
N GLU A 236 2.55 14.01 2.86
CA GLU A 236 3.97 14.33 3.01
C GLU A 236 4.86 13.09 2.94
N ILE A 237 4.39 11.97 3.53
CA ILE A 237 5.09 10.68 3.47
C ILE A 237 5.03 10.09 2.05
N GLU A 238 3.87 10.16 1.38
CA GLU A 238 3.72 9.75 -0.02
C GLU A 238 4.63 10.58 -0.93
N ALA A 239 4.68 11.91 -0.75
CA ALA A 239 5.57 12.78 -1.52
C ALA A 239 7.05 12.45 -1.27
N SER A 240 7.42 12.13 -0.03
CA SER A 240 8.80 11.74 0.33
C SER A 240 9.22 10.44 -0.36
N TYR A 241 8.33 9.45 -0.43
CA TYR A 241 8.54 8.22 -1.19
C TYR A 241 8.69 8.50 -2.70
N LEU A 242 7.77 9.28 -3.28
CA LEU A 242 7.78 9.54 -4.72
C LEU A 242 8.97 10.39 -5.19
N ALA A 243 9.56 11.20 -4.29
CA ALA A 243 10.74 12.01 -4.58
C ALA A 243 11.98 11.19 -4.98
N ALA A 244 12.01 9.88 -4.68
CA ALA A 244 13.07 8.97 -5.14
C ALA A 244 13.01 8.66 -6.65
N PHE A 245 11.88 8.93 -7.31
CA PHE A 245 11.67 8.53 -8.70
C PHE A 245 11.70 9.76 -9.62
N SER A 246 12.84 10.01 -10.28
CA SER A 246 12.96 11.07 -11.31
C SER A 246 12.41 10.67 -12.67
N ALA A 247 12.47 9.37 -12.95
CA ALA A 247 12.15 8.81 -14.23
C ALA A 247 11.64 7.39 -14.01
N ILE A 248 10.47 7.13 -14.59
CA ILE A 248 9.91 5.80 -14.67
C ILE A 248 10.05 5.30 -16.12
N ASP A 249 10.50 4.06 -16.28
CA ASP A 249 10.71 3.46 -17.59
C ASP A 249 9.37 3.05 -18.22
N SER A 250 8.58 2.33 -17.44
CA SER A 250 7.25 1.80 -17.78
C SER A 250 6.29 1.82 -16.59
N LEU A 251 4.99 1.73 -16.90
CA LEU A 251 3.94 1.47 -15.92
C LEU A 251 3.27 0.13 -16.23
N ALA A 252 2.82 -0.56 -15.19
CA ALA A 252 1.99 -1.76 -15.27
C ALA A 252 0.85 -1.70 -14.25
N ILE A 253 -0.35 -2.11 -14.66
CA ILE A 253 -1.50 -2.26 -13.76
C ILE A 253 -1.61 -3.73 -13.37
N GLU A 254 -1.82 -4.00 -12.08
CA GLU A 254 -2.09 -5.35 -11.57
C GLU A 254 -3.34 -5.40 -10.66
N PRO A 255 -4.26 -6.36 -10.83
CA PRO A 255 -4.25 -7.37 -11.89
C PRO A 255 -4.36 -6.73 -13.28
N GLY A 256 -3.97 -7.44 -14.33
CA GLY A 256 -4.13 -6.97 -15.71
C GLY A 256 -5.59 -7.00 -16.13
N ASP A 257 -5.89 -7.63 -17.27
CA ASP A 257 -7.28 -7.80 -17.70
C ASP A 257 -8.07 -8.65 -16.69
N VAL A 258 -9.29 -8.23 -16.36
CA VAL A 258 -10.18 -8.93 -15.42
C VAL A 258 -11.60 -9.05 -15.95
N GLU A 259 -12.31 -10.05 -15.45
CA GLU A 259 -13.76 -10.19 -15.57
C GLU A 259 -14.38 -10.03 -14.18
N ILE A 260 -15.40 -9.17 -14.06
CA ILE A 260 -16.14 -8.92 -12.82
C ILE A 260 -17.64 -8.89 -13.10
N TYR A 261 -18.45 -9.05 -12.05
CA TYR A 261 -19.91 -8.92 -12.16
C TYR A 261 -20.36 -7.47 -11.92
N GLU A 262 -21.58 -7.15 -12.35
CA GLU A 262 -22.23 -5.88 -11.96
C GLU A 262 -22.23 -5.73 -10.43
N THR A 263 -22.02 -4.50 -9.94
CA THR A 263 -21.87 -4.10 -8.52
C THR A 263 -20.60 -4.59 -7.80
N TRP A 264 -19.84 -5.51 -8.40
CA TRP A 264 -18.58 -5.96 -7.82
C TRP A 264 -17.49 -4.90 -8.00
N HIS A 265 -16.54 -4.90 -7.09
CA HIS A 265 -15.38 -4.03 -7.14
C HIS A 265 -14.09 -4.85 -7.25
N GLN A 266 -13.10 -4.28 -7.92
CA GLN A 266 -11.75 -4.79 -8.04
C GLN A 266 -10.76 -3.66 -7.72
N SER A 267 -9.80 -3.95 -6.84
CA SER A 267 -8.69 -3.06 -6.58
C SER A 267 -7.55 -3.36 -7.55
N PHE A 268 -7.02 -2.31 -8.16
CA PHE A 268 -5.89 -2.31 -9.06
C PHE A 268 -4.74 -1.54 -8.42
N ARG A 269 -3.55 -2.10 -8.53
CA ARG A 269 -2.28 -1.50 -8.13
C ARG A 269 -1.56 -1.02 -9.37
N LEU A 270 -0.84 0.09 -9.24
CA LEU A 270 0.02 0.62 -10.29
C LEU A 270 1.46 0.34 -9.89
N PHE A 271 2.23 -0.23 -10.80
CA PHE A 271 3.66 -0.45 -10.63
C PHE A 271 4.44 0.35 -11.67
N ALA A 272 5.60 0.84 -11.27
CA ALA A 272 6.56 1.46 -12.16
C ALA A 272 7.86 0.65 -12.17
N ASP A 273 8.48 0.53 -13.35
CA ASP A 273 9.86 0.07 -13.45
C ASP A 273 10.77 1.29 -13.32
N THR A 274 11.72 1.24 -12.39
CA THR A 274 12.66 2.32 -12.07
C THR A 274 14.08 1.79 -12.00
N PRO A 275 15.10 2.67 -11.98
CA PRO A 275 16.48 2.24 -11.71
C PRO A 275 16.68 1.54 -10.35
N LEU A 276 15.77 1.75 -9.39
CA LEU A 276 15.79 1.10 -8.07
C LEU A 276 15.07 -0.27 -8.08
N GLY A 277 14.51 -0.65 -9.22
CA GLY A 277 13.70 -1.86 -9.37
C GLY A 277 12.24 -1.54 -9.63
N ARG A 278 11.41 -2.57 -9.53
CA ARG A 278 9.97 -2.45 -9.70
C ARG A 278 9.34 -1.99 -8.39
N VAL A 279 8.65 -0.85 -8.44
CA VAL A 279 8.07 -0.21 -7.25
C VAL A 279 6.57 -0.01 -7.42
N GLU A 280 5.80 -0.06 -6.33
CA GLU A 280 4.38 0.27 -6.36
C GLU A 280 4.20 1.79 -6.31
N ILE A 281 3.42 2.35 -7.22
CA ILE A 281 2.99 3.75 -7.18
C ILE A 281 1.66 3.81 -6.42
N PRO A 282 1.57 4.55 -5.30
CA PRO A 282 0.33 4.78 -4.58
C PRO A 282 -0.76 5.23 -5.55
N ALA A 283 -1.91 4.56 -5.50
CA ALA A 283 -2.97 4.82 -6.46
C ALA A 283 -3.43 6.29 -6.45
N SER A 284 -3.36 6.95 -5.28
CA SER A 284 -3.59 8.37 -5.03
C SER A 284 -2.72 9.31 -5.87
N ALA A 285 -1.49 8.91 -6.18
CA ALA A 285 -0.54 9.71 -6.95
C ALA A 285 -0.81 9.66 -8.46
N ALA A 286 -1.56 8.66 -8.93
CA ALA A 286 -1.84 8.44 -10.34
C ALA A 286 -3.23 8.95 -10.76
N SER A 287 -3.35 9.33 -12.03
CA SER A 287 -4.62 9.68 -12.64
C SER A 287 -5.28 8.45 -13.26
N TRP A 288 -6.47 8.08 -12.78
CA TRP A 288 -7.21 6.91 -13.25
C TRP A 288 -8.46 7.31 -14.05
N VAL A 289 -8.66 6.68 -15.22
CA VAL A 289 -9.81 6.94 -16.09
C VAL A 289 -10.38 5.66 -16.69
N SER A 290 -11.67 5.66 -17.04
CA SER A 290 -12.37 4.56 -17.73
C SER A 290 -12.86 5.02 -19.10
N SER A 291 -12.82 4.14 -20.09
CA SER A 291 -13.35 4.39 -21.44
C SER A 291 -14.86 4.57 -21.46
N ASP A 292 -15.57 3.97 -20.50
CA ASP A 292 -17.03 4.03 -20.37
C ASP A 292 -17.42 3.90 -18.90
N SER A 293 -17.69 5.03 -18.25
CA SER A 293 -18.14 5.10 -16.85
C SER A 293 -19.54 4.50 -16.61
N GLY A 294 -20.31 4.24 -17.67
CA GLY A 294 -21.59 3.54 -17.62
C GLY A 294 -21.45 2.02 -17.66
N VAL A 295 -20.25 1.50 -17.91
CA VAL A 295 -19.89 0.07 -17.85
C VAL A 295 -19.00 -0.18 -16.64
N VAL A 296 -17.93 0.60 -16.47
CA VAL A 296 -16.96 0.49 -15.38
C VAL A 296 -16.64 1.87 -14.82
N ARG A 297 -16.80 2.07 -13.52
CA ARG A 297 -16.50 3.33 -12.84
C ARG A 297 -15.27 3.18 -11.96
N VAL A 298 -14.42 4.20 -11.92
CA VAL A 298 -13.34 4.32 -10.93
C VAL A 298 -13.91 5.15 -9.77
N ASP A 299 -14.16 4.52 -8.62
CA ASP A 299 -14.83 5.17 -7.47
C ASP A 299 -13.84 5.96 -6.61
N GLU A 300 -12.67 5.37 -6.38
CA GLU A 300 -11.50 5.94 -5.69
C GLU A 300 -10.26 5.55 -6.50
N PRO A 301 -9.11 6.25 -6.36
CA PRO A 301 -7.91 5.89 -7.10
C PRO A 301 -7.56 4.40 -6.90
N GLY A 302 -7.42 3.67 -8.01
CA GLY A 302 -7.16 2.23 -8.01
C GLY A 302 -8.37 1.33 -7.66
N ARG A 303 -9.53 1.85 -7.27
CA ARG A 303 -10.73 1.02 -6.98
C ARG A 303 -11.78 1.16 -8.08
N VAL A 304 -12.04 0.04 -8.75
CA VAL A 304 -12.87 -0.05 -9.94
C VAL A 304 -14.14 -0.84 -9.64
N THR A 305 -15.30 -0.35 -10.06
CA THR A 305 -16.60 -0.99 -9.83
C THR A 305 -17.31 -1.27 -11.16
N GLY A 306 -17.81 -2.49 -11.32
CA GLY A 306 -18.66 -2.89 -12.45
C GLY A 306 -20.05 -2.28 -12.32
N ILE A 307 -20.49 -1.55 -13.35
CA ILE A 307 -21.79 -0.85 -13.34
C ILE A 307 -22.82 -1.60 -14.20
N ARG A 308 -22.42 -2.01 -15.41
CA ARG A 308 -23.31 -2.65 -16.37
C ARG A 308 -22.53 -3.57 -17.28
N ALA A 309 -23.15 -4.68 -17.67
CA ALA A 309 -22.55 -5.62 -18.61
C ALA A 309 -22.01 -4.93 -19.88
N GLY A 310 -20.76 -5.23 -20.20
CA GLY A 310 -20.00 -4.54 -21.24
C GLY A 310 -18.50 -4.77 -21.11
N LEU A 311 -17.74 -4.14 -21.99
CA LEU A 311 -16.29 -4.12 -21.94
C LEU A 311 -15.84 -2.67 -21.88
N ALA A 312 -15.00 -2.34 -20.90
CA ALA A 312 -14.37 -1.04 -20.79
C ALA A 312 -12.88 -1.21 -20.53
N THR A 313 -12.07 -0.24 -20.95
CA THR A 313 -10.65 -0.18 -20.63
C THR A 313 -10.45 0.89 -19.57
N ILE A 314 -9.65 0.57 -18.56
CA ILE A 314 -9.17 1.54 -17.59
C ILE A 314 -7.73 1.94 -17.94
N TRP A 315 -7.37 3.19 -17.66
CA TRP A 315 -6.00 3.69 -17.75
C TRP A 315 -5.57 4.32 -16.44
N ALA A 316 -4.30 4.13 -16.10
CA ALA A 316 -3.59 4.86 -15.06
C ALA A 316 -2.45 5.65 -15.68
N ALA A 317 -2.30 6.92 -15.32
CA ALA A 317 -1.23 7.79 -15.79
C ALA A 317 -0.44 8.38 -14.62
N TYR A 318 0.89 8.35 -14.73
CA TYR A 318 1.84 8.92 -13.77
C TYR A 318 3.11 9.34 -14.53
N GLU A 319 3.69 10.50 -14.22
CA GLU A 319 4.93 11.03 -14.84
C GLU A 319 4.98 10.91 -16.38
N GLY A 320 3.87 11.23 -17.05
CA GLY A 320 3.76 11.19 -18.52
C GLY A 320 3.70 9.79 -19.14
N LYS A 321 3.74 8.71 -18.35
CA LYS A 321 3.53 7.33 -18.77
C LYS A 321 2.10 6.89 -18.51
N THR A 322 1.67 5.84 -19.20
CA THR A 322 0.34 5.23 -19.03
C THR A 322 0.41 3.72 -19.02
N ALA A 323 -0.43 3.10 -18.20
CA ALA A 323 -0.75 1.67 -18.26
C ALA A 323 -2.26 1.47 -18.42
N SER A 324 -2.68 0.31 -18.91
CA SER A 324 -4.09 0.01 -19.14
C SER A 324 -4.44 -1.44 -18.81
N ALA A 325 -5.70 -1.67 -18.44
CA ALA A 325 -6.29 -2.99 -18.27
C ALA A 325 -7.72 -3.02 -18.83
N GLN A 326 -8.14 -4.14 -19.42
CA GLN A 326 -9.52 -4.36 -19.81
C GLN A 326 -10.33 -4.93 -18.63
N VAL A 327 -11.51 -4.36 -18.43
CA VAL A 327 -12.48 -4.82 -17.43
C VAL A 327 -13.73 -5.24 -18.17
N ARG A 328 -13.96 -6.55 -18.21
CA ARG A 328 -15.19 -7.15 -18.72
C ARG A 328 -16.19 -7.23 -17.58
N VAL A 329 -17.30 -6.51 -17.71
CA VAL A 329 -18.42 -6.64 -16.78
C VAL A 329 -19.42 -7.61 -17.37
N VAL A 330 -19.75 -8.65 -16.62
CA VAL A 330 -20.77 -9.64 -17.01
C VAL A 330 -22.03 -9.47 -16.17
N ALA A 331 -23.17 -9.64 -16.82
CA ALA A 331 -24.44 -9.74 -16.10
C ALA A 331 -24.55 -11.14 -15.49
N PRO A 332 -25.13 -11.27 -14.29
CA PRO A 332 -25.55 -12.56 -13.77
C PRO A 332 -26.47 -13.25 -14.79
N VAL A 333 -26.25 -14.54 -15.03
CA VAL A 333 -27.06 -15.30 -15.99
C VAL A 333 -28.50 -15.46 -15.50
N LEU A 334 -28.71 -15.47 -14.18
CA LEU A 334 -30.01 -15.52 -13.53
C LEU A 334 -30.17 -14.35 -12.53
N PRO A 335 -31.39 -13.81 -12.38
CA PRO A 335 -31.66 -12.88 -11.30
C PRO A 335 -31.52 -13.58 -9.94
N PRO A 336 -31.16 -12.85 -8.87
CA PRO A 336 -31.12 -13.43 -7.53
C PRO A 336 -32.50 -13.96 -7.12
N GLU A 337 -32.57 -15.24 -6.72
CA GLU A 337 -33.77 -15.79 -6.08
C GLU A 337 -33.83 -15.26 -4.64
N VAL A 338 -34.84 -14.43 -4.34
CA VAL A 338 -35.11 -13.95 -2.98
C VAL A 338 -36.12 -14.90 -2.35
N GLU A 339 -35.66 -15.77 -1.46
CA GLU A 339 -36.56 -16.61 -0.66
C GLU A 339 -37.01 -15.85 0.60
N ALA A 340 -38.28 -16.01 0.96
CA ALA A 340 -38.77 -15.50 2.24
C ALA A 340 -38.08 -16.27 3.37
N ILE A 341 -37.46 -15.56 4.32
CA ILE A 341 -36.91 -16.17 5.52
C ILE A 341 -38.03 -16.95 6.20
N ASP A 342 -37.80 -18.23 6.51
CA ASP A 342 -38.75 -19.05 7.25
C ASP A 342 -39.17 -18.27 8.52
N PRO A 343 -40.48 -18.09 8.80
CA PRO A 343 -40.94 -17.41 9.99
C PRO A 343 -40.33 -17.93 11.31
N PHE A 344 -39.94 -19.20 11.34
CA PHE A 344 -39.20 -19.83 12.44
C PHE A 344 -37.80 -19.24 12.64
N LEU A 345 -37.13 -18.84 11.57
CA LEU A 345 -35.82 -18.16 11.60
C LEU A 345 -35.95 -16.65 11.77
N ALA A 346 -37.10 -16.08 11.39
CA ALA A 346 -37.37 -14.64 11.50
C ALA A 346 -37.77 -14.20 12.92
N THR A 347 -38.14 -15.13 13.79
CA THR A 347 -38.61 -14.82 15.16
C THR A 347 -37.61 -15.37 16.20
N PRO A 348 -36.92 -14.52 16.98
CA PRO A 348 -36.09 -14.98 18.08
C PRO A 348 -36.91 -15.81 19.08
N ALA A 349 -36.34 -16.89 19.60
CA ALA A 349 -36.98 -17.65 20.67
C ALA A 349 -37.25 -16.77 21.90
N SER A 350 -38.38 -16.99 22.58
CA SER A 350 -38.74 -16.25 23.79
C SER A 350 -37.60 -16.31 24.83
N GLY A 351 -37.12 -15.13 25.26
CA GLY A 351 -35.98 -15.00 26.19
C GLY A 351 -34.60 -14.87 25.55
N ALA A 352 -34.51 -14.83 24.21
CA ALA A 352 -33.27 -14.53 23.51
C ALA A 352 -32.73 -13.15 23.94
N ARG A 353 -31.44 -13.10 24.30
CA ARG A 353 -30.76 -11.85 24.70
C ARG A 353 -30.34 -10.97 23.52
N TYR A 354 -30.34 -11.53 22.30
CA TYR A 354 -29.86 -10.87 21.08
C TYR A 354 -30.70 -11.30 19.88
N GLU A 355 -30.83 -10.39 18.91
CA GLU A 355 -31.35 -10.65 17.57
C GLU A 355 -30.18 -10.77 16.59
N MET A 356 -30.18 -11.80 15.74
CA MET A 356 -29.18 -11.97 14.68
C MET A 356 -29.91 -11.95 13.32
N PRO A 357 -29.72 -10.93 12.48
CA PRO A 357 -30.25 -10.96 11.13
C PRO A 357 -29.54 -12.05 10.32
N VAL A 358 -30.32 -13.00 9.77
CA VAL A 358 -29.80 -14.07 8.90
C VAL A 358 -30.08 -13.70 7.45
N VAL A 359 -29.04 -13.65 6.63
CA VAL A 359 -29.17 -13.59 5.16
C VAL A 359 -28.72 -14.93 4.61
N ILE A 360 -29.62 -15.64 3.92
CA ILE A 360 -29.27 -16.85 3.18
C ILE A 360 -29.03 -16.43 1.73
N LEU A 361 -27.75 -16.41 1.32
CA LEU A 361 -27.38 -16.27 -0.08
C LEU A 361 -27.22 -17.68 -0.67
N GLN A 362 -28.23 -18.19 -1.39
CA GLN A 362 -28.02 -19.34 -2.27
C GLN A 362 -27.36 -18.84 -3.56
N PHE A 363 -26.03 -18.71 -3.55
CA PHE A 363 -25.27 -18.51 -4.78
C PHE A 363 -24.58 -19.82 -5.14
N LEU A 364 -25.10 -20.49 -6.18
CA LEU A 364 -24.38 -21.56 -6.86
C LEU A 364 -23.85 -20.93 -8.16
N PRO A 365 -22.52 -20.71 -8.29
CA PRO A 365 -21.98 -20.20 -9.54
C PRO A 365 -22.38 -21.16 -10.66
N THR A 366 -22.80 -20.62 -11.80
CA THR A 366 -23.17 -21.43 -12.97
C THR A 366 -22.39 -20.96 -14.17
N LEU A 367 -21.98 -21.90 -15.01
CA LEU A 367 -21.30 -21.61 -16.27
C LEU A 367 -22.22 -20.90 -17.26
N ASP A 368 -23.51 -21.23 -17.22
CA ASP A 368 -24.49 -20.85 -18.24
C ASP A 368 -25.92 -20.69 -17.68
N GLY A 369 -26.08 -20.53 -16.38
CA GLY A 369 -27.39 -20.46 -15.73
C GLY A 369 -28.10 -21.80 -15.57
N VAL A 370 -27.51 -22.92 -16.01
CA VAL A 370 -28.08 -24.27 -15.88
C VAL A 370 -27.09 -25.21 -15.22
N ASN A 371 -25.86 -25.22 -15.72
CA ASN A 371 -24.74 -26.02 -15.26
C ASN A 371 -23.98 -25.27 -14.18
N ILE A 372 -23.74 -25.91 -13.05
CA ILE A 372 -22.99 -25.31 -11.96
C ILE A 372 -21.51 -25.24 -12.36
N ASP A 373 -20.92 -24.08 -12.11
CA ASP A 373 -19.50 -23.87 -12.25
C ASP A 373 -18.79 -24.53 -11.07
N ALA A 374 -18.28 -25.72 -11.34
CA ALA A 374 -17.47 -26.49 -10.42
C ALA A 374 -16.06 -26.67 -10.99
N GLN A 375 -15.55 -25.74 -11.80
CA GLN A 375 -14.19 -25.87 -12.34
C GLN A 375 -13.11 -25.96 -11.25
N THR A 376 -13.42 -25.54 -10.03
CA THR A 376 -12.56 -25.65 -8.85
C THR A 376 -12.86 -26.87 -7.96
N ALA A 377 -13.82 -27.72 -8.32
CA ALA A 377 -14.23 -28.91 -7.56
C ALA A 377 -14.33 -30.13 -8.49
N ASP A 378 -14.03 -31.33 -7.97
CA ASP A 378 -14.07 -32.58 -8.76
C ASP A 378 -15.54 -33.08 -8.91
N TRP A 379 -16.42 -32.21 -9.42
CA TRP A 379 -17.85 -32.44 -9.52
C TRP A 379 -18.43 -31.75 -10.77
N SER A 380 -19.49 -32.33 -11.33
CA SER A 380 -20.25 -31.73 -12.44
C SER A 380 -21.74 -32.03 -12.26
N GLY A 381 -22.58 -31.01 -12.42
CA GLY A 381 -24.04 -31.17 -12.37
C GLY A 381 -24.79 -29.88 -12.66
N THR A 382 -26.11 -30.01 -12.73
CA THR A 382 -27.05 -28.90 -12.97
C THR A 382 -27.66 -28.42 -11.67
N ILE A 383 -28.18 -27.19 -11.64
CA ILE A 383 -28.97 -26.69 -10.49
C ILE A 383 -30.09 -27.66 -10.12
N ALA A 384 -30.75 -28.27 -11.11
CA ALA A 384 -31.86 -29.20 -10.91
C ALA A 384 -31.47 -30.50 -10.19
N GLN A 385 -30.18 -30.85 -10.15
CA GLN A 385 -29.69 -32.02 -9.42
C GLN A 385 -29.35 -31.71 -7.96
N LEU A 386 -29.32 -30.43 -7.56
CA LEU A 386 -29.10 -30.01 -6.17
C LEU A 386 -30.40 -29.67 -5.41
N LYS A 387 -31.49 -29.41 -6.13
CA LYS A 387 -32.86 -29.33 -5.57
C LYS A 387 -33.42 -30.73 -5.39
#